data_AF-A0A1M5K6R9-F1
#
_entry.id   AF-A0A1M5K6R9-F1
#
_cell.length_a   1.000
_cell.length_b   1.000
_cell.length_c   1.000
_cell.angle_alpha   90.00
_cell.angle_beta   90.00
_cell.angle_gamma   90.00
#
_symmetry.space_group_name_H-M   'P 1'
#
loop_
_entity.id
_entity.type
_entity.pdbx_description
1 polymer ?
#
loop_
_entity_poly.entity_id
_entity_poly.type
_entity_poly.pdbx_seq_one_letter_code
_entity_poly.pdbx_strand_id
1 'polypeptide(L)'
;MKKILLFLFLATVGFTAYSCDNNDDTPVQTVDNDTVAQGFDVIPNFTRTNNNLYQFTGQLKSTLVQSDVVLVYLQVDSTSDGSPVWRLLPYTFFTNNNTAVDYSFDFSKYDVRLNVNSTLDLSTGANSVYYTNKKFRVIIVPANTTGKNASASAIDYSDYNSVIKYYNIDESKIKVKN
;
A
#
# COMPACT_ATOMS: atom_id res chain seq x y z
N MET A 1 17.58 -4.46 -86.57
CA MET A 1 17.44 -5.51 -85.53
C MET A 1 18.73 -5.56 -84.70
N LYS A 2 18.62 -6.01 -83.44
CA LYS A 2 19.64 -6.09 -82.37
C LYS A 2 19.61 -4.92 -81.39
N LYS A 3 18.71 -5.10 -80.41
CA LYS A 3 18.62 -4.37 -79.16
C LYS A 3 19.46 -5.10 -78.11
N ILE A 4 19.83 -4.37 -77.05
CA ILE A 4 20.23 -4.86 -75.72
C ILE A 4 21.68 -5.35 -75.64
N LEU A 5 22.57 -4.38 -75.43
CA LEU A 5 23.95 -4.56 -74.97
C LEU A 5 24.17 -3.75 -73.67
N LEU A 6 23.13 -3.67 -72.83
CA LEU A 6 23.06 -2.81 -71.65
C LEU A 6 22.73 -3.62 -70.39
N PHE A 7 23.48 -4.70 -70.12
CA PHE A 7 23.35 -5.47 -68.87
C PHE A 7 24.69 -5.91 -68.26
N LEU A 8 25.81 -5.28 -68.66
CA LEU A 8 27.13 -5.65 -68.15
C LEU A 8 27.92 -4.46 -67.61
N PHE A 9 27.35 -3.76 -66.62
CA PHE A 9 28.11 -2.90 -65.71
C PHE A 9 27.58 -3.09 -64.28
N LEU A 10 27.55 -4.35 -63.87
CA LEU A 10 27.41 -4.76 -62.48
C LEU A 10 28.81 -5.10 -61.96
N ALA A 11 29.61 -4.08 -61.64
CA ALA A 11 30.73 -4.23 -60.71
C ALA A 11 31.37 -2.86 -60.49
N THR A 12 31.42 -2.51 -59.20
CA THR A 12 32.39 -1.62 -58.54
C THR A 12 31.83 -0.33 -57.98
N VAL A 13 32.23 -0.12 -56.73
CA VAL A 13 32.17 1.09 -55.90
C VAL A 13 30.88 1.28 -55.10
N GLY A 14 30.98 1.10 -53.77
CA GLY A 14 29.99 1.70 -52.89
C GLY A 14 29.88 1.15 -51.47
N PHE A 15 30.92 1.31 -50.66
CA PHE A 15 30.84 1.46 -49.21
C PHE A 15 30.41 0.27 -48.34
N THR A 16 31.41 -0.22 -47.61
CA THR A 16 31.29 -0.84 -46.29
C THR A 16 30.43 0.02 -45.36
N ALA A 17 29.18 -0.37 -45.15
CA ALA A 17 28.38 0.12 -44.03
C ALA A 17 28.77 -0.68 -42.79
N TYR A 18 29.71 -0.15 -42.00
CA TYR A 18 29.77 -0.46 -40.58
C TYR A 18 28.48 0.07 -39.95
N SER A 19 27.54 -0.82 -39.66
CA SER A 19 26.48 -0.54 -38.69
C SER A 19 27.00 -1.02 -37.34
N CYS A 20 27.29 -0.09 -36.44
CA CYS A 20 27.30 -0.40 -35.02
C CYS A 20 25.84 -0.71 -34.65
N ASP A 21 25.48 -1.98 -34.74
CA ASP A 21 24.22 -2.48 -34.24
C ASP A 21 24.31 -2.53 -32.72
N ASN A 22 24.14 -1.37 -32.08
CA ASN A 22 23.81 -1.30 -30.66
C ASN A 22 22.32 -1.64 -30.52
N ASN A 23 21.96 -2.86 -30.91
CA ASN A 23 20.72 -3.50 -30.49
C ASN A 23 20.90 -3.94 -29.03
N ASP A 24 21.04 -2.96 -28.16
CA ASP A 24 20.79 -3.13 -26.73
C ASP A 24 19.30 -2.82 -26.50
N ASP A 25 18.44 -3.53 -27.24
CA ASP A 25 17.03 -3.78 -26.88
C ASP A 25 17.00 -4.77 -25.70
N THR A 26 17.80 -4.49 -24.67
CA THR A 26 17.37 -4.90 -23.34
C THR A 26 16.14 -4.03 -23.09
N PRO A 27 14.95 -4.61 -22.85
CA PRO A 27 13.89 -3.81 -22.29
C PRO A 27 14.49 -3.28 -20.99
N VAL A 28 14.81 -1.98 -20.96
CA VAL A 28 14.91 -1.26 -19.71
C VAL A 28 13.56 -1.55 -19.08
N GLN A 29 13.54 -2.49 -18.13
CA GLN A 29 12.48 -2.54 -17.15
C GLN A 29 12.61 -1.17 -16.48
N THR A 30 11.89 -0.21 -17.04
CA THR A 30 11.42 0.93 -16.31
C THR A 30 10.64 0.28 -15.18
N VAL A 31 11.34 0.10 -14.06
CA VAL A 31 10.69 -0.26 -12.81
C VAL A 31 9.70 0.86 -12.62
N ASP A 32 8.44 0.54 -12.90
CA ASP A 32 7.33 1.45 -12.69
C ASP A 32 7.32 1.73 -11.19
N ASN A 33 7.86 2.90 -10.84
CA ASN A 33 7.90 3.39 -9.47
C ASN A 33 6.63 4.18 -9.16
N ASP A 34 5.58 4.11 -10.00
CA ASP A 34 4.29 4.70 -9.68
C ASP A 34 3.58 3.82 -8.65
N THR A 35 3.30 4.39 -7.48
CA THR A 35 2.55 3.69 -6.45
C THR A 35 1.08 3.70 -6.80
N VAL A 36 0.61 2.54 -7.26
CA VAL A 36 -0.82 2.24 -7.27
C VAL A 36 -1.29 2.05 -5.82
N ALA A 37 -2.33 2.79 -5.45
CA ALA A 37 -2.92 2.67 -4.13
C ALA A 37 -3.40 1.24 -3.88
N GLN A 38 -3.06 0.69 -2.72
CA GLN A 38 -3.32 -0.72 -2.41
C GLN A 38 -3.60 -0.93 -0.92
N GLY A 39 -4.40 -1.94 -0.63
CA GLY A 39 -4.79 -2.29 0.73
C GLY A 39 -4.49 -3.74 1.10
N PHE A 40 -4.24 -3.97 2.39
CA PHE A 40 -4.20 -5.30 2.96
C PHE A 40 -4.70 -5.33 4.39
N ASP A 41 -5.26 -6.47 4.79
CA ASP A 41 -5.75 -6.66 6.14
C ASP A 41 -4.66 -7.35 6.98
N VAL A 42 -4.60 -7.04 8.28
CA VAL A 42 -3.69 -7.65 9.25
C VAL A 42 -4.50 -8.08 10.47
N ILE A 43 -4.31 -9.32 10.91
CA ILE A 43 -4.80 -9.84 12.18
C ILE A 43 -3.57 -10.08 13.06
N PRO A 44 -3.12 -9.05 13.80
CA PRO A 44 -1.83 -9.08 14.47
C PRO A 44 -1.83 -10.04 15.67
N ASN A 45 -0.75 -10.80 15.80
CA ASN A 45 -0.39 -11.45 17.05
C ASN A 45 0.46 -10.48 17.88
N PHE A 46 -0.20 -9.64 18.67
CA PHE A 46 0.51 -8.66 19.49
C PHE A 46 1.40 -9.33 20.55
N THR A 47 2.61 -8.81 20.71
CA THR A 47 3.53 -9.20 21.77
C THR A 47 3.49 -8.17 22.89
N ARG A 48 3.62 -8.66 24.13
CA ARG A 48 3.65 -7.82 25.32
C ARG A 48 5.01 -7.13 25.42
N THR A 49 5.01 -5.80 25.40
CA THR A 49 6.21 -4.99 25.71
C THR A 49 6.28 -4.71 27.22
N ASN A 50 5.14 -4.40 27.83
CA ASN A 50 4.97 -4.32 29.29
C ASN A 50 3.49 -4.55 29.66
N ASN A 51 3.09 -4.37 30.92
CA ASN A 51 1.70 -4.61 31.37
C ASN A 51 0.67 -3.72 30.67
N ASN A 52 1.09 -2.57 30.15
CA ASN A 52 0.24 -1.51 29.64
C ASN A 52 0.38 -1.31 28.12
N LEU A 53 1.34 -1.98 27.48
CA LEU A 53 1.69 -1.82 26.07
C LEU A 53 1.89 -3.15 25.38
N TYR A 54 1.14 -3.34 24.29
CA TYR A 54 1.24 -4.46 23.36
C TYR A 54 1.57 -3.94 21.96
N GLN A 55 2.49 -4.60 21.27
CA GLN A 55 2.98 -4.15 19.97
C GLN A 55 2.98 -5.28 18.93
N PHE A 56 2.81 -4.91 17.68
CA PHE A 56 2.98 -5.79 16.53
C PHE A 56 3.69 -5.01 15.44
N THR A 57 4.74 -5.60 14.85
CA THR A 57 5.39 -5.04 13.67
C THR A 57 5.20 -6.00 12.51
N GLY A 58 4.62 -5.51 11.42
CA GLY A 58 4.42 -6.26 10.18
C GLY A 58 5.06 -5.53 9.01
N GLN A 59 5.72 -6.28 8.13
CA GLN A 59 6.24 -5.70 6.89
C GLN A 59 5.08 -5.19 6.02
N LEU A 60 5.33 -4.18 5.21
CA LEU A 60 4.42 -3.77 4.13
C LEU A 60 4.43 -4.82 3.01
N LYS A 61 3.45 -4.77 2.08
CA LYS A 61 3.43 -5.66 0.90
C LYS A 61 4.46 -5.26 -0.15
N SER A 62 4.77 -3.97 -0.21
CA SER A 62 5.81 -3.40 -1.04
C SER A 62 6.54 -2.33 -0.23
N THR A 63 7.82 -2.16 -0.54
CA THR A 63 8.60 -1.05 -0.05
C THR A 63 7.97 0.26 -0.53
N LEU A 64 7.79 1.22 0.37
CA LEU A 64 7.27 2.54 0.00
C LEU A 64 8.28 3.26 -0.92
N VAL A 65 7.78 3.90 -1.96
CA VAL A 65 8.57 4.83 -2.77
C VAL A 65 8.42 6.25 -2.23
N GLN A 66 9.32 7.14 -2.66
CA GLN A 66 9.43 8.48 -2.10
C GLN A 66 8.11 9.24 -2.34
N SER A 67 7.44 9.60 -1.23
CA SER A 67 6.13 10.26 -1.11
C SER A 67 4.93 9.39 -0.75
N ASP A 68 5.03 8.06 -0.67
CA ASP A 68 3.86 7.27 -0.22
C ASP A 68 3.54 7.51 1.26
N VAL A 69 2.25 7.44 1.58
CA VAL A 69 1.75 7.51 2.96
C VAL A 69 0.92 6.28 3.30
N VAL A 70 0.96 5.91 4.57
CA VAL A 70 0.23 4.76 5.11
C VAL A 70 -0.93 5.24 5.97
N LEU A 71 -2.11 4.72 5.68
CA LEU A 71 -3.32 4.88 6.48
C LEU A 71 -3.64 3.54 7.14
N VAL A 72 -3.95 3.56 8.42
CA VAL A 72 -4.34 2.35 9.16
C VAL A 72 -5.71 2.55 9.77
N TYR A 73 -6.61 1.63 9.46
CA TYR A 73 -7.94 1.57 10.04
C TYR A 73 -8.08 0.34 10.95
N LEU A 74 -8.74 0.50 12.09
CA LEU A 74 -9.17 -0.60 12.95
C LEU A 74 -10.64 -0.94 12.65
N GLN A 75 -10.95 -2.23 12.49
CA GLN A 75 -12.35 -2.67 12.49
C GLN A 75 -12.88 -2.57 13.92
N VAL A 76 -13.80 -1.63 14.15
CA VAL A 76 -14.37 -1.36 15.47
C VAL A 76 -15.74 -2.01 15.66
N ASP A 77 -16.44 -2.30 14.56
CA ASP A 77 -17.77 -2.91 14.58
C ASP A 77 -18.08 -3.60 13.24
N SER A 78 -19.29 -4.15 13.10
CA SER A 78 -19.89 -4.57 11.83
C SER A 78 -21.36 -4.15 11.78
N THR A 79 -21.83 -3.73 10.61
CA THR A 79 -23.24 -3.43 10.36
C THR A 79 -24.10 -4.70 10.35
N SER A 80 -25.42 -4.53 10.34
CA SER A 80 -26.39 -5.64 10.42
C SER A 80 -26.29 -6.63 9.25
N ASP A 81 -25.78 -6.20 8.09
CA ASP A 81 -25.51 -7.02 6.91
C ASP A 81 -24.12 -7.68 6.93
N GLY A 82 -23.35 -7.47 8.01
CA GLY A 82 -22.01 -8.02 8.20
C GLY A 82 -20.88 -7.18 7.59
N SER A 83 -21.16 -5.98 7.07
CA SER A 83 -20.11 -5.10 6.54
C SER A 83 -19.25 -4.51 7.67
N PRO A 84 -17.91 -4.50 7.54
CA PRO A 84 -17.02 -4.01 8.60
C PRO A 84 -17.12 -2.48 8.76
N VAL A 85 -17.14 -2.01 10.01
CA VAL A 85 -17.03 -0.58 10.34
C VAL A 85 -15.60 -0.26 10.70
N TRP A 86 -15.00 0.63 9.94
CA TRP A 86 -13.59 1.01 10.05
C TRP A 86 -13.41 2.35 10.73
N ARG A 87 -12.38 2.48 11.56
CA ARG A 87 -11.99 3.75 12.19
C ARG A 87 -10.51 4.01 11.96
N LEU A 88 -10.20 5.19 11.42
CA LEU A 88 -8.83 5.63 11.20
C LEU A 88 -8.08 5.73 12.55
N LEU A 89 -6.81 5.32 12.56
CA LEU A 89 -5.91 5.50 13.70
C LEU A 89 -5.19 6.87 13.64
N PRO A 90 -4.88 7.49 14.79
CA PRO A 90 -5.07 6.97 16.16
C PRO A 90 -6.53 6.99 16.61
N TYR A 91 -6.89 6.03 17.46
CA TYR A 91 -8.23 5.92 18.04
C TYR A 91 -8.16 5.47 19.50
N THR A 92 -8.92 6.13 20.37
CA THR A 92 -9.08 5.76 21.78
C THR A 92 -10.45 5.11 22.01
N PHE A 93 -10.43 3.85 22.44
CA PHE A 93 -11.61 3.15 22.96
C PHE A 93 -11.75 3.41 24.46
N PHE A 94 -12.94 3.80 24.91
CA PHE A 94 -13.23 3.93 26.34
C PHE A 94 -13.98 2.70 26.83
N THR A 95 -13.45 2.05 27.86
CA THR A 95 -14.12 0.91 28.51
C THR A 95 -15.36 1.36 29.29
N ASN A 96 -16.17 0.40 29.75
CA ASN A 96 -17.32 0.68 30.63
C ASN A 96 -16.93 1.41 31.93
N ASN A 97 -15.68 1.25 32.37
CA ASN A 97 -15.13 1.94 33.54
C ASN A 97 -14.42 3.26 33.18
N ASN A 98 -14.69 3.79 31.98
CA ASN A 98 -14.11 5.03 31.45
C ASN A 98 -12.57 5.02 31.40
N THR A 99 -11.96 3.85 31.24
CA THR A 99 -10.51 3.72 31.03
C THR A 99 -10.19 3.77 29.55
N ALA A 100 -9.17 4.54 29.16
CA ALA A 100 -8.75 4.67 27.78
C ALA A 100 -7.89 3.49 27.33
N VAL A 101 -8.18 2.94 26.15
CA VAL A 101 -7.37 1.99 25.40
C VAL A 101 -7.06 2.63 24.05
N ASP A 102 -5.80 3.03 23.87
CA ASP A 102 -5.31 3.74 22.70
C ASP A 102 -4.77 2.76 21.67
N TYR A 103 -5.27 2.87 20.45
CA TYR A 103 -4.75 2.20 19.26
C TYR A 103 -4.02 3.23 18.42
N SER A 104 -2.74 3.00 18.15
CA SER A 104 -1.92 3.88 17.33
C SER A 104 -1.00 3.08 16.42
N PHE A 105 -0.38 3.77 15.47
CA PHE A 105 0.60 3.17 14.59
C PHE A 105 1.73 4.14 14.27
N ASP A 106 2.84 3.57 13.85
CA ASP A 106 3.88 4.25 13.09
C ASP A 106 4.24 3.36 11.88
N PHE A 107 4.88 3.95 10.89
CA PHE A 107 5.33 3.22 9.72
C PHE A 107 6.70 3.72 9.28
N SER A 108 7.44 2.83 8.65
CA SER A 108 8.69 3.11 7.96
C SER A 108 8.52 2.84 6.48
N LYS A 109 9.63 2.95 5.74
CA LYS A 109 9.69 2.53 4.34
C LYS A 109 9.33 1.04 4.14
N TYR A 110 9.46 0.21 5.17
CA TYR A 110 9.41 -1.25 5.07
C TYR A 110 8.31 -1.90 5.89
N ASP A 111 7.87 -1.27 6.98
CA ASP A 111 6.99 -1.89 7.96
C ASP A 111 5.98 -0.89 8.53
N VAL A 112 4.96 -1.47 9.17
CA VAL A 112 4.01 -0.78 10.02
C VAL A 112 4.07 -1.41 11.41
N ARG A 113 4.14 -0.57 12.43
CA ARG A 113 4.05 -0.99 13.83
C ARG A 113 2.72 -0.52 14.40
N LEU A 114 1.96 -1.46 14.94
CA LEU A 114 0.70 -1.24 15.63
C LEU A 114 0.95 -1.29 17.14
N ASN A 115 0.32 -0.38 17.88
CA ASN A 115 0.44 -0.28 19.33
C ASN A 115 -0.95 -0.29 19.97
N VAL A 116 -1.11 -1.06 21.05
CA VAL A 116 -2.25 -1.00 21.96
C VAL A 116 -1.72 -0.57 23.32
N ASN A 117 -2.12 0.61 23.79
CA ASN A 117 -1.66 1.19 25.04
C ASN A 117 -2.83 1.51 25.97
N SER A 118 -2.67 1.34 27.28
CA SER A 118 -3.70 1.69 28.26
C SER A 118 -3.12 1.87 29.65
N THR A 119 -3.75 2.70 30.49
CA THR A 119 -3.44 2.72 31.93
C THR A 119 -3.90 1.46 32.67
N LEU A 120 -4.77 0.65 32.04
CA LEU A 120 -5.19 -0.64 32.55
C LEU A 120 -4.15 -1.73 32.28
N ASP A 121 -4.02 -2.69 33.20
CA ASP A 121 -3.13 -3.83 33.05
C ASP A 121 -3.68 -4.82 32.00
N LEU A 122 -3.19 -4.68 30.77
CA LEU A 122 -3.49 -5.50 29.60
C LEU A 122 -2.93 -6.93 29.74
N SER A 123 -2.05 -7.21 30.71
CA SER A 123 -1.54 -8.57 30.93
C SER A 123 -2.53 -9.51 31.61
N THR A 124 -3.60 -8.96 32.18
CA THR A 124 -4.67 -9.77 32.76
C THR A 124 -5.54 -10.39 31.66
N GLY A 125 -5.95 -11.65 31.85
CA GLY A 125 -6.75 -12.37 30.86
C GLY A 125 -8.09 -11.69 30.51
N ALA A 126 -8.69 -10.95 31.46
CA ALA A 126 -9.92 -10.18 31.21
C ALA A 126 -9.74 -9.06 30.19
N ASN A 127 -8.51 -8.57 30.00
CA ASN A 127 -8.20 -7.45 29.13
C ASN A 127 -7.62 -7.90 27.77
N SER A 128 -7.55 -9.21 27.52
CA SER A 128 -7.02 -9.73 26.25
C SER A 128 -7.82 -9.28 25.04
N VAL A 129 -9.12 -9.05 25.22
CA VAL A 129 -10.05 -8.57 24.20
C VAL A 129 -9.61 -7.28 23.52
N TYR A 130 -8.72 -6.49 24.12
CA TYR A 130 -8.22 -5.24 23.53
C TYR A 130 -7.10 -5.44 22.51
N TYR A 131 -6.37 -6.55 22.56
CA TYR A 131 -5.29 -6.83 21.60
C TYR A 131 -5.47 -8.14 20.82
N THR A 132 -6.35 -9.05 21.23
CA THR A 132 -6.61 -10.28 20.46
C THR A 132 -7.76 -10.11 19.46
N ASN A 133 -7.71 -10.89 18.38
CA ASN A 133 -8.74 -10.93 17.33
C ASN A 133 -9.10 -9.54 16.76
N LYS A 134 -8.13 -8.63 16.73
CA LYS A 134 -8.27 -7.33 16.09
C LYS A 134 -7.97 -7.46 14.61
N LYS A 135 -8.69 -6.71 13.79
CA LYS A 135 -8.47 -6.64 12.35
C LYS A 135 -8.15 -5.21 11.98
N PHE A 136 -6.97 -5.01 11.40
CA PHE A 136 -6.53 -3.74 10.87
C PHE A 136 -6.52 -3.80 9.36
N ARG A 137 -6.83 -2.68 8.71
CA ARG A 137 -6.69 -2.48 7.27
C ARG A 137 -5.64 -1.42 7.03
N VAL A 138 -4.56 -1.81 6.37
CA VAL A 138 -3.43 -0.95 6.02
C VAL A 138 -3.60 -0.56 4.55
N ILE A 139 -3.71 0.73 4.29
CA ILE A 139 -3.79 1.29 2.94
C ILE A 139 -2.52 2.09 2.67
N ILE A 140 -1.86 1.79 1.55
CA ILE A 140 -0.75 2.58 1.01
C ILE A 140 -1.34 3.46 -0.09
N VAL A 141 -1.14 4.77 -0.01
CA VAL A 141 -1.58 5.72 -1.03
C VAL A 141 -0.42 6.64 -1.46
N PRO A 142 -0.33 7.03 -2.74
CA PRO A 142 0.67 8.00 -3.19
C PRO A 142 0.34 9.39 -2.64
N ALA A 143 1.34 10.13 -2.11
CA ALA A 143 1.11 11.55 -1.74
C ALA A 143 1.17 12.50 -2.94
N ASN A 144 1.72 12.08 -4.07
CA ASN A 144 1.79 12.92 -5.27
C ASN A 144 0.60 12.64 -6.21
N THR A 145 -0.55 13.25 -5.96
CA THR A 145 -1.72 13.19 -6.85
C THR A 145 -1.65 14.22 -8.00
N THR A 146 -0.47 14.42 -8.60
CA THR A 146 -0.31 15.31 -9.78
C THR A 146 -1.00 14.79 -11.05
N GLY A 147 -1.55 13.57 -11.03
CA GLY A 147 -2.33 12.99 -12.12
C GLY A 147 -3.82 13.34 -12.06
N LYS A 148 -4.25 14.27 -12.93
CA LYS A 148 -5.63 14.47 -13.46
C LYS A 148 -6.80 14.72 -12.49
N ASN A 149 -6.65 14.58 -11.18
CA ASN A 149 -7.73 14.78 -10.20
C ASN A 149 -7.40 15.84 -9.13
N ALA A 150 -6.45 16.74 -9.40
CA ALA A 150 -6.10 17.87 -8.53
C ALA A 150 -7.24 18.92 -8.38
N SER A 151 -8.37 18.72 -9.04
CA SER A 151 -9.61 19.50 -8.86
C SER A 151 -10.64 18.82 -7.96
N ALA A 152 -10.32 17.64 -7.40
CA ALA A 152 -11.20 16.96 -6.46
C ALA A 152 -11.12 17.62 -5.08
N SER A 153 -12.29 17.85 -4.49
CA SER A 153 -12.48 18.29 -3.11
C SER A 153 -11.52 17.59 -2.14
N ALA A 154 -11.11 18.30 -1.08
CA ALA A 154 -10.26 17.73 -0.03
C ALA A 154 -10.81 16.35 0.40
N ILE A 155 -9.97 15.31 0.28
CA ILE A 155 -10.34 13.94 0.69
C ILE A 155 -10.46 13.92 2.20
N ASP A 156 -11.57 13.40 2.71
CA ASP A 156 -11.66 13.03 4.11
C ASP A 156 -11.01 11.65 4.30
N TYR A 157 -9.81 11.63 4.88
CA TYR A 157 -9.09 10.39 5.17
C TYR A 157 -9.67 9.63 6.38
N SER A 158 -10.48 10.29 7.22
CA SER A 158 -11.12 9.62 8.36
C SER A 158 -12.24 8.69 7.92
N ASP A 159 -12.89 8.99 6.78
CA ASP A 159 -13.84 8.10 6.13
C ASP A 159 -13.12 7.13 5.19
N TYR A 160 -13.15 5.85 5.56
CA TYR A 160 -12.61 4.76 4.77
C TYR A 160 -13.19 4.73 3.33
N ASN A 161 -14.49 4.95 3.17
CA ASN A 161 -15.14 4.85 1.85
C ASN A 161 -14.72 5.99 0.93
N SER A 162 -14.50 7.19 1.48
CA SER A 162 -13.93 8.34 0.78
C SER A 162 -12.56 8.00 0.19
N VAL A 163 -11.67 7.37 0.97
CA VAL A 163 -10.33 6.95 0.52
C VAL A 163 -10.40 5.89 -0.57
N ILE A 164 -11.20 4.84 -0.39
CA ILE A 164 -11.35 3.77 -1.39
C ILE A 164 -11.85 4.31 -2.72
N LYS A 165 -12.87 5.17 -2.67
CA LYS A 165 -13.45 5.80 -3.86
C LYS A 165 -12.45 6.72 -4.57
N TYR A 166 -11.75 7.56 -3.81
CA TYR A 166 -10.81 8.53 -4.40
C TYR A 166 -9.66 7.84 -5.13
N TYR A 167 -9.05 6.84 -4.49
CA TYR A 167 -7.90 6.13 -5.04
C TYR A 167 -8.29 4.94 -5.92
N ASN A 168 -9.59 4.71 -6.16
CA ASN A 168 -10.12 3.60 -6.94
C ASN A 168 -9.54 2.24 -6.50
N ILE A 169 -9.48 2.02 -5.19
CA ILE A 169 -8.92 0.81 -4.60
C ILE A 169 -9.90 -0.34 -4.81
N ASP A 170 -9.44 -1.40 -5.46
CA ASP A 170 -10.22 -2.63 -5.66
C ASP A 170 -10.23 -3.47 -4.38
N GLU A 171 -11.30 -3.32 -3.58
CA GLU A 171 -11.46 -4.03 -2.32
C GLU A 171 -11.47 -5.56 -2.47
N SER A 172 -11.84 -6.10 -3.64
CA SER A 172 -11.83 -7.54 -3.87
C SER A 172 -10.43 -8.16 -3.80
N LYS A 173 -9.39 -7.32 -4.00
CA LYS A 173 -7.97 -7.67 -3.90
C LYS A 173 -7.39 -7.49 -2.50
N ILE A 174 -8.13 -6.87 -1.57
CA ILE A 174 -7.72 -6.78 -0.17
C ILE A 174 -7.84 -8.18 0.45
N LYS A 175 -6.71 -8.69 0.92
CA LYS A 175 -6.60 -10.00 1.59
C LYS A 175 -5.88 -9.83 2.91
N VAL A 176 -6.17 -10.73 3.85
CA VAL A 176 -5.39 -10.86 5.08
C VAL A 176 -3.96 -11.26 4.70
N LYS A 177 -3.00 -10.49 5.17
CA LYS A 177 -1.58 -10.81 5.09
C LYS A 177 -1.25 -11.78 6.23
N ASN A 178 -0.88 -13.01 5.86
CA ASN A 178 -0.40 -14.04 6.79
C ASN A 178 1.04 -13.74 7.23
#